data_AF-S4UCR1-F1
#
_entry.id   AF-S4UCR1-F1
#
_cell.length_a   1.000
_cell.length_b   1.000
_cell.length_c   1.000
_cell.angle_alpha   90.00
_cell.angle_beta   90.00
_cell.angle_gamma   90.00
#
_symmetry.space_group_name_H-M   'P 1'
#
loop_
_entity.id
_entity.type
_entity.pdbx_description
1 polymer ?
#
loop_
_entity_poly.entity_id
_entity_poly.type
_entity_poly.pdbx_seq_one_letter_code
_entity_poly.pdbx_strand_id
1 'polypeptide(L)'
;FFIFSFFSGVIFYGYYFFSFEMMCNLTIILLLLTSFTKSAQFPFSSWLPKAMSAPTPVSSLVHSSTLVTAGLILLMNFSKLTLNTSVTQVLLLIGLFTMFFSSVAALVEEDMKKVVALSTLSQMGFSMTTLGLGMSFVSFIH
;
A
#
# COMPACT_ATOMS: atom_id res chain seq x y z
N PHE A 1 -12.04 -7.33 -1.62
CA PHE A 1 -11.72 -8.73 -1.33
C PHE A 1 -10.73 -8.86 -0.18
N PHE A 2 -9.47 -8.39 -0.32
CA PHE A 2 -8.46 -8.53 0.74
C PHE A 2 -8.82 -7.88 2.09
N ILE A 3 -9.45 -6.71 2.11
CA ILE A 3 -9.96 -6.10 3.35
C ILE A 3 -11.02 -6.96 4.02
N PHE A 4 -11.93 -7.54 3.22
CA PHE A 4 -12.96 -8.43 3.74
C PHE A 4 -12.35 -9.74 4.27
N SER A 5 -11.31 -10.29 3.62
CA SER A 5 -10.58 -11.46 4.12
C SER A 5 -9.77 -11.16 5.38
N PHE A 6 -9.25 -9.94 5.54
CA PHE A 6 -8.59 -9.50 6.78
C PHE A 6 -9.58 -9.44 7.94
N PHE A 7 -10.69 -8.71 7.78
CA PHE A 7 -11.69 -8.58 8.85
C PHE A 7 -12.37 -9.92 9.17
N SER A 8 -12.73 -10.72 8.17
CA SER A 8 -13.29 -12.06 8.40
C SER A 8 -12.26 -12.99 9.04
N GLY A 9 -10.99 -12.95 8.63
CA GLY A 9 -9.91 -13.72 9.26
C GLY A 9 -9.74 -13.39 10.75
N VAL A 10 -9.78 -12.10 11.11
CA VAL A 10 -9.75 -11.67 12.52
C VAL A 10 -10.96 -12.17 13.30
N ILE A 11 -12.16 -12.17 12.70
CA ILE A 11 -13.39 -12.65 13.33
C ILE A 11 -13.37 -14.17 13.52
N PHE A 12 -13.05 -14.95 12.47
CA PHE A 12 -12.96 -16.41 12.55
C PHE A 12 -11.86 -16.87 13.53
N TYR A 13 -10.79 -16.09 13.65
CA TYR A 13 -9.71 -16.34 14.60
C TYR A 13 -10.14 -16.21 16.08
N GLY A 14 -11.10 -15.33 16.37
CA GLY A 14 -11.67 -15.23 17.72
C GLY A 14 -12.42 -16.48 18.20
N TYR A 15 -12.82 -17.37 17.28
CA TYR A 15 -13.63 -18.55 17.59
C TYR A 15 -12.84 -19.87 17.64
N TYR A 16 -11.64 -19.95 17.04
CA TYR A 16 -10.86 -21.19 16.97
C TYR A 16 -9.44 -21.03 17.54
N PHE A 17 -9.13 -21.81 18.58
CA PHE A 17 -7.83 -21.92 19.26
C PHE A 17 -6.75 -22.55 18.35
N PHE A 18 -6.28 -21.83 17.35
CA PHE A 18 -4.95 -22.09 16.79
C PHE A 18 -3.88 -21.49 17.71
N SER A 19 -2.68 -22.06 17.72
CA SER A 19 -1.53 -21.54 18.47
C SER A 19 -1.31 -20.04 18.17
N PHE A 20 -1.27 -19.21 19.22
CA PHE A 20 -1.21 -17.75 19.13
C PHE A 20 -0.10 -17.22 18.18
N GLU A 21 1.06 -17.88 18.11
CA GLU A 21 2.21 -17.43 17.30
C GLU A 21 2.00 -17.56 15.79
N MET A 22 1.53 -18.72 15.31
CA MET A 22 1.17 -18.93 13.89
C MET A 22 0.16 -17.89 13.41
N MET A 23 -0.70 -17.45 14.30
CA MET A 23 -1.82 -16.56 14.00
C MET A 23 -1.44 -15.09 13.96
N CYS A 24 -0.54 -14.66 14.85
CA CYS A 24 0.12 -13.35 14.72
C CYS A 24 0.84 -13.23 13.37
N ASN A 25 1.52 -14.29 12.90
CA ASN A 25 2.20 -14.26 11.61
C ASN A 25 1.22 -14.19 10.42
N LEU A 26 0.14 -14.97 10.44
CA LEU A 26 -0.88 -14.94 9.37
C LEU A 26 -1.59 -13.59 9.29
N THR A 27 -1.91 -12.97 10.42
CA THR A 27 -2.56 -11.65 10.45
C THR A 27 -1.64 -10.55 9.91
N ILE A 28 -0.34 -10.60 10.19
CA ILE A 28 0.66 -9.69 9.61
C ILE A 28 0.73 -9.83 8.09
N ILE A 29 0.77 -11.06 7.57
CA ILE A 29 0.82 -11.31 6.12
C ILE A 29 -0.43 -10.79 5.42
N LEU A 30 -1.61 -11.06 5.98
CA LEU A 30 -2.88 -10.56 5.44
C LEU A 30 -2.91 -9.03 5.46
N LEU A 31 -2.47 -8.42 6.54
CA LEU A 31 -2.38 -6.97 6.70
C LEU A 31 -1.48 -6.34 5.62
N LEU A 32 -0.30 -6.92 5.37
CA LEU A 32 0.60 -6.49 4.30
C LEU A 32 -0.06 -6.57 2.92
N LEU A 33 -0.69 -7.70 2.59
CA LEU A 33 -1.39 -7.87 1.31
C LEU A 33 -2.53 -6.85 1.15
N THR A 34 -3.30 -6.60 2.21
CA THR A 34 -4.37 -5.59 2.17
C THR A 34 -3.82 -4.21 1.89
N SER A 35 -2.71 -3.84 2.53
CA SER A 35 -2.09 -2.54 2.33
C SER A 35 -1.56 -2.41 0.91
N PHE A 36 -0.81 -3.39 0.40
CA PHE A 36 -0.24 -3.36 -0.96
C PHE A 36 -1.31 -3.24 -2.05
N THR A 37 -2.45 -3.92 -1.88
CA THR A 37 -3.55 -3.79 -2.84
C THR A 37 -4.18 -2.40 -2.84
N LYS A 38 -4.29 -1.75 -1.67
CA LYS A 38 -4.88 -0.41 -1.57
C LYS A 38 -3.92 0.70 -1.97
N SER A 39 -2.64 0.60 -1.59
CA SER A 39 -1.60 1.57 -1.94
C SER A 39 -1.07 1.40 -3.37
N ALA A 40 -1.61 0.46 -4.15
CA ALA A 40 -1.20 0.17 -5.53
C ALA A 40 0.30 -0.21 -5.65
N GLN A 41 0.87 -0.82 -4.62
CA GLN A 41 2.27 -1.25 -4.67
C GLN A 41 2.45 -2.44 -5.61
N PHE A 42 3.67 -2.62 -6.10
CA PHE A 42 4.05 -3.74 -6.95
C PHE A 42 3.82 -5.02 -6.15
N PRO A 43 3.08 -6.02 -6.65
CA PRO A 43 2.66 -6.27 -8.05
C PRO A 43 1.26 -5.73 -8.45
N PHE A 44 0.52 -5.08 -7.55
CA PHE A 44 -0.86 -4.62 -7.75
C PHE A 44 -1.00 -3.20 -8.32
N SER A 45 0.05 -2.64 -8.92
CA SER A 45 0.05 -1.25 -9.43
C SER A 45 -0.82 -1.02 -10.68
N SER A 46 -1.14 -2.09 -11.43
CA SER A 46 -1.78 -2.01 -12.75
C SER A 46 -3.18 -1.37 -12.79
N TRP A 47 -3.89 -1.36 -11.66
CA TRP A 47 -5.23 -0.79 -11.59
C TRP A 47 -5.25 0.74 -11.56
N LEU A 48 -4.17 1.38 -11.08
CA LEU A 48 -4.12 2.83 -10.86
C LEU A 48 -4.04 3.59 -12.20
N PRO A 49 -3.18 3.20 -13.17
CA PRO A 49 -3.21 3.81 -14.51
C PRO A 49 -4.51 3.55 -15.28
N LYS A 50 -5.16 2.41 -15.03
CA LYS A 50 -6.45 2.07 -15.68
C LYS A 50 -7.63 2.88 -15.14
N ALA A 51 -7.59 3.30 -13.88
CA ALA A 51 -8.65 4.10 -13.26
C ALA A 51 -8.77 5.51 -13.86
N MET A 52 -7.76 5.99 -14.58
CA MET A 52 -7.77 7.29 -15.26
C MET A 52 -8.59 7.36 -16.55
N SER A 53 -9.28 6.28 -16.93
CA SER A 53 -10.34 6.34 -17.93
C SER A 53 -11.61 7.06 -17.41
N ALA A 54 -11.69 7.32 -16.11
CA ALA A 54 -12.83 7.97 -15.45
C ALA A 54 -12.80 9.52 -15.59
N PRO A 55 -13.96 10.20 -15.50
CA PRO A 55 -14.05 11.65 -15.62
C PRO A 55 -13.21 12.39 -14.56
N THR A 56 -12.63 13.52 -14.96
CA THR A 56 -11.61 14.31 -14.24
C THR A 56 -11.93 14.73 -12.79
N PRO A 57 -13.20 14.98 -12.37
CA PRO A 57 -13.48 15.26 -10.95
C PRO A 57 -13.52 14.01 -10.07
N VAL A 58 -13.78 12.83 -10.62
CA VAL A 58 -13.80 11.56 -9.87
C VAL A 58 -12.38 11.02 -9.75
N SER A 59 -11.57 11.14 -10.80
CA SER A 59 -10.16 10.77 -10.74
C SER A 59 -9.37 11.64 -9.77
N SER A 60 -9.63 12.95 -9.69
CA SER A 60 -8.94 13.81 -8.71
C SER A 60 -9.26 13.40 -7.28
N LEU A 61 -10.51 13.06 -6.95
CA LEU A 61 -10.93 12.64 -5.62
C LEU A 61 -10.40 11.25 -5.23
N VAL A 62 -10.51 10.26 -6.11
CA VAL A 62 -10.11 8.87 -5.82
C VAL A 62 -8.59 8.73 -5.80
N HIS A 63 -7.88 9.46 -6.64
CA HIS A 63 -6.42 9.37 -6.72
C HIS A 63 -5.67 10.25 -5.70
N SER A 64 -6.27 11.35 -5.20
CA SER A 64 -5.55 12.25 -4.28
C SER A 64 -5.69 11.90 -2.80
N SER A 65 -6.86 11.46 -2.34
CA SER A 65 -7.18 11.72 -0.92
C SER A 65 -7.63 10.52 -0.08
N THR A 66 -8.22 9.47 -0.67
CA THR A 66 -8.91 8.48 0.17
C THR A 66 -8.47 7.04 -0.04
N LEU A 67 -8.34 6.58 -1.28
CA LEU A 67 -8.21 5.15 -1.52
C LEU A 67 -6.77 4.67 -1.35
N VAL A 68 -5.80 5.42 -1.88
CA VAL A 68 -4.39 5.02 -1.94
C VAL A 68 -3.68 5.27 -0.60
N THR A 69 -4.02 6.38 0.08
CA THR A 69 -3.53 6.74 1.42
C THR A 69 -4.05 5.80 2.51
N ALA A 70 -5.26 5.25 2.36
CA ALA A 70 -5.84 4.33 3.34
C ALA A 70 -4.96 3.09 3.60
N GLY A 71 -4.22 2.60 2.60
CA GLY A 71 -3.30 1.46 2.77
C GLY A 71 -2.11 1.80 3.68
N LEU A 72 -1.55 3.00 3.55
CA LEU A 72 -0.45 3.51 4.37
C LEU A 72 -0.92 3.81 5.80
N ILE A 73 -2.06 4.49 5.93
CA ILE A 73 -2.65 4.83 7.24
C ILE A 73 -2.96 3.55 8.03
N LEU A 74 -3.45 2.49 7.36
CA LEU A 74 -3.66 1.19 8.00
C LEU A 74 -2.35 0.64 8.57
N LEU A 75 -1.24 0.66 7.82
CA LEU A 75 0.06 0.22 8.30
C LEU A 75 0.60 1.07 9.46
N MET A 76 0.39 2.38 9.42
CA MET A 76 0.79 3.30 10.49
C MET A 76 0.04 3.01 11.79
N ASN A 77 -1.27 2.74 11.71
CA ASN A 77 -2.09 2.39 12.87
C ASN A 77 -1.62 1.09 13.53
N PHE A 78 -1.15 0.13 12.72
CA PHE A 78 -0.57 -1.13 13.20
C PHE A 78 0.96 -1.09 13.28
N SER A 79 1.57 0.10 13.48
CA SER A 79 3.02 0.28 13.59
C SER A 79 3.70 -0.69 14.55
N LYS A 80 3.09 -0.98 15.70
CA LYS A 80 3.65 -1.92 16.70
C LYS A 80 3.78 -3.36 16.19
N LEU A 81 2.92 -3.77 15.24
CA LEU A 81 2.96 -5.09 14.60
C LEU A 81 3.84 -5.10 13.33
N THR A 82 3.92 -3.97 12.63
CA THR A 82 4.63 -3.84 11.35
C THR A 82 6.11 -3.48 11.50
N LEU A 83 6.52 -2.90 12.63
CA LEU A 83 7.91 -2.55 12.94
C LEU A 83 8.78 -3.76 13.35
N ASN A 84 8.42 -4.97 12.93
CA ASN A 84 9.32 -6.12 13.02
C ASN A 84 10.40 -6.02 11.93
N THR A 85 11.63 -6.42 12.21
CA THR A 85 12.80 -6.21 11.34
C THR A 85 12.64 -6.85 9.96
N SER A 86 11.98 -8.00 9.88
CA SER A 86 11.71 -8.68 8.61
C SER A 86 10.65 -7.96 7.76
N VAL A 87 9.62 -7.42 8.41
CA VAL A 87 8.51 -6.75 7.73
C VAL A 87 8.97 -5.41 7.17
N THR A 88 9.70 -4.62 7.97
CA THR A 88 10.20 -3.31 7.54
C THR A 88 11.13 -3.40 6.33
N GLN A 89 11.99 -4.43 6.27
CA GLN A 89 12.83 -4.71 5.10
C GLN A 89 12.01 -4.99 3.84
N VAL A 90 10.94 -5.78 3.96
CA VAL A 90 10.02 -6.09 2.84
C VAL A 90 9.31 -4.82 2.37
N LEU A 91 8.83 -3.98 3.30
CA LEU A 91 8.17 -2.71 2.97
C LEU A 91 9.11 -1.75 2.23
N LEU A 92 10.35 -1.65 2.70
CA LEU A 92 11.37 -0.81 2.09
C LEU A 92 11.69 -1.27 0.66
N LEU A 93 11.92 -2.57 0.47
CA LEU A 93 12.24 -3.15 -0.82
C LEU A 93 11.10 -2.90 -1.83
N ILE A 94 9.87 -3.22 -1.45
CA ILE A 94 8.68 -3.04 -2.31
C ILE A 94 8.46 -1.56 -2.62
N GLY A 95 8.59 -0.68 -1.62
CA GLY A 95 8.50 0.76 -1.80
C GLY A 95 9.51 1.28 -2.84
N LEU A 96 10.79 0.88 -2.73
CA LEU A 96 11.83 1.29 -3.67
C LEU A 96 11.55 0.76 -5.08
N PHE A 97 11.17 -0.50 -5.20
CA PHE A 97 10.79 -1.08 -6.50
C PHE A 97 9.63 -0.33 -7.14
N THR A 98 8.60 0.03 -6.37
CA THR A 98 7.45 0.78 -6.89
C THR A 98 7.82 2.18 -7.36
N MET A 99 8.62 2.89 -6.57
CA MET A 99 9.10 4.22 -6.91
C MET A 99 9.92 4.18 -8.20
N PHE A 100 10.85 3.24 -8.31
CA PHE A 100 11.71 3.10 -9.48
C PHE A 100 10.93 2.69 -10.74
N PHE A 101 10.05 1.69 -10.64
CA PHE A 101 9.28 1.22 -11.79
C PHE A 101 8.31 2.29 -12.31
N SER A 102 7.63 2.99 -11.40
CA SER A 102 6.68 4.04 -11.76
C SER A 102 7.36 5.26 -12.40
N SER A 103 8.55 5.64 -11.93
CA SER A 103 9.30 6.75 -12.51
C SER A 103 9.81 6.42 -13.92
N VAL A 104 10.31 5.20 -14.15
CA VAL A 104 10.73 4.75 -15.49
C VAL A 104 9.52 4.68 -16.43
N ALA A 105 8.39 4.12 -15.97
CA ALA A 105 7.17 4.05 -16.77
C ALA A 105 6.63 5.45 -17.14
N ALA A 106 6.74 6.43 -16.24
CA ALA A 106 6.28 7.80 -16.48
C ALA A 106 7.07 8.51 -17.61
N LEU A 107 8.32 8.12 -17.85
CA LEU A 107 9.15 8.67 -18.94
C LEU A 107 8.75 8.14 -20.32
N VAL A 108 8.11 6.97 -20.38
CA VAL A 108 7.75 6.29 -21.63
C VAL A 108 6.31 6.61 -22.05
N GLU A 109 5.43 6.98 -21.12
CA GLU A 109 4.02 7.27 -21.41
C GLU A 109 3.84 8.65 -22.07
N GLU A 110 3.08 8.68 -23.17
CA GLU A 110 2.77 9.90 -23.93
C GLU A 110 1.53 10.64 -23.39
N ASP A 111 0.63 9.91 -22.70
CA ASP A 111 -0.60 10.48 -22.15
C ASP A 111 -0.33 11.26 -20.86
N MET A 112 -0.52 12.58 -20.89
CA MET A 112 -0.32 13.47 -19.74
C MET A 112 -1.09 13.04 -18.48
N LYS A 113 -2.28 12.43 -18.64
CA LYS A 113 -3.05 11.92 -17.50
C LYS A 113 -2.31 10.76 -16.84
N LYS A 114 -1.89 9.75 -17.60
CA LYS A 114 -1.18 8.58 -17.08
C LYS A 114 0.15 8.96 -16.44
N VAL A 115 0.85 9.96 -16.99
CA VAL A 115 2.07 10.50 -16.37
C VAL A 115 1.79 11.02 -14.96
N VAL A 116 0.67 11.72 -14.75
CA VAL A 116 0.25 12.16 -13.40
C VAL A 116 -0.13 10.98 -12.50
N ALA A 117 -0.79 9.93 -13.01
CA ALA A 117 -1.02 8.72 -12.20
C ALA A 117 0.30 8.07 -11.77
N LEU A 118 1.26 7.94 -12.68
CA LEU A 118 2.54 7.31 -12.40
C LEU A 118 3.39 8.17 -11.46
N SER A 119 3.29 9.49 -11.52
CA SER A 119 3.93 10.35 -10.52
C SER A 119 3.26 10.25 -9.14
N THR A 120 1.93 10.09 -9.05
CA THR A 120 1.29 9.80 -7.75
C THR A 120 1.70 8.43 -7.20
N LEU A 121 1.88 7.44 -8.08
CA LEU A 121 2.35 6.11 -7.71
C LEU A 121 3.78 6.16 -7.15
N SER A 122 4.67 6.97 -7.75
CA SER A 122 6.04 7.11 -7.26
C SER A 122 6.11 7.78 -5.89
N GLN A 123 5.26 8.79 -5.64
CA GLN A 123 5.14 9.44 -4.34
C GLN A 123 4.58 8.51 -3.25
N MET A 124 3.64 7.63 -3.61
CA MET A 124 3.14 6.60 -2.69
C MET A 124 4.18 5.49 -2.44
N GLY A 125 5.04 5.21 -3.42
CA GLY A 125 6.23 4.40 -3.22
C GLY A 125 7.19 5.05 -2.22
N PHE A 126 7.41 6.37 -2.32
CA PHE A 126 8.24 7.13 -1.38
C PHE A 126 7.72 7.08 0.05
N SER A 127 6.44 7.37 0.29
CA SER A 127 5.85 7.27 1.63
C SER A 127 5.99 5.85 2.18
N MET A 128 5.84 4.81 1.34
CA MET A 128 6.10 3.44 1.79
C MET A 128 7.56 3.17 2.19
N THR A 129 8.53 3.69 1.44
CA THR A 129 9.95 3.54 1.80
C THR A 129 10.29 4.20 3.13
N THR A 130 9.73 5.38 3.39
CA THR A 130 9.94 6.09 4.67
C THR A 130 9.30 5.35 5.85
N LEU A 131 8.13 4.71 5.63
CA LEU A 131 7.53 3.81 6.60
C LEU A 131 8.39 2.55 6.84
N GLY A 132 8.99 1.99 5.78
CA GLY A 132 9.94 0.87 5.87
C GLY A 132 11.25 1.20 6.61
N LEU A 133 11.66 2.47 6.63
CA LEU A 133 12.78 2.97 7.44
C LEU A 133 12.41 3.16 8.93
N GLY A 134 11.14 2.91 9.30
CA GLY A 134 10.62 3.13 10.66
C GLY A 134 10.25 4.59 10.95
N MET A 135 10.35 5.47 9.96
CA MET A 135 10.03 6.90 10.09
C MET A 135 8.55 7.17 9.79
N SER A 136 7.66 6.63 10.63
CA SER A 136 6.20 6.73 10.43
C SER A 136 5.69 8.17 10.41
N PHE A 137 6.26 9.06 11.23
CA PHE A 137 5.88 10.47 11.28
C PHE A 137 6.20 11.22 9.99
N VAL A 138 7.38 10.96 9.39
CA VAL A 138 7.78 11.56 8.10
C VAL A 138 6.85 11.10 6.99
N SER A 139 6.52 9.80 6.98
CA SER A 139 5.57 9.24 6.03
C SER A 139 4.14 9.79 6.16
N PHE A 140 3.75 10.29 7.33
CA PHE A 140 2.41 10.85 7.56
C PHE A 140 2.30 12.31 7.12
N ILE A 141 3.38 13.09 7.28
CA ILE A 141 3.43 14.49 6.86
C ILE A 141 3.46 14.61 5.34
N HIS A 142 4.18 13.70 4.68
CA HIS A 142 4.32 13.65 3.24
C HIS A 142 3.04 13.10 2.57
#